data_AF-A0AA95F3F9-F1
#
_entry.id   AF-A0AA95F3F9-F1
#
_cell.length_a   1.000
_cell.length_b   1.000
_cell.length_c   1.000
_cell.angle_alpha   90.00
_cell.angle_beta   90.00
_cell.angle_gamma   90.00
#
_symmetry.space_group_name_H-M   'P 1'
#
loop_
_entity.id
_entity.type
_entity.pdbx_description
1 polymer ?
#
loop_
_entity_poly.entity_id
_entity_poly.type
_entity_poly.pdbx_seq_one_letter_code
_entity_poly.pdbx_strand_id
1 'polypeptide(L)'
;MMKWFLCIMLGVLVGTTGVAPLAVGKETSSVETVDLTTWNHPVNKVFEAYKVKVTRLELAQKRTYPIFYVVFPYEIKEENEGSFNALIEQIAQENGYWNYELVDSEHSVVVKVLSDRKKREVTRVLINGSETFFDKAFEESLSKIKSKDQLNALAKGDLNGDKQIEYIVSRENPYGEDILLYVVQWDGKKFVNRGKLRDQIGIVHNLDHVEIAKLDNTKNKYIVVYVNVGMGGYGFSLFRWQSGHSEHLLTNAPMATGRGNRYLEDIDHDGIADSVSEYSYGDTQGHTIYSYHRFDQQQAVKYKVKYENETGKFVHPNTPEGVITNYIEDFYWRNALSGEMKKLVTSSDVLKFKVTDHIYLGMMEYGGLMLEFTTKSNKNGVQVIECKDSYDMEASSKPLQFTMIKQNGLWKINKIEVKG
;
A
#
# COMPACT_ATOMS: atom_id res chain seq x y z
N MET A 1 69.43 41.24 -4.16
CA MET A 1 68.46 40.51 -3.32
C MET A 1 67.13 40.47 -4.05
N MET A 2 66.83 39.33 -4.70
CA MET A 2 65.58 39.05 -5.40
C MET A 2 64.41 39.02 -4.41
N LYS A 3 63.31 39.72 -4.69
CA LYS A 3 62.00 39.44 -4.12
C LYS A 3 61.05 39.03 -5.24
N TRP A 4 60.52 37.82 -5.08
CA TRP A 4 59.66 37.12 -6.02
C TRP A 4 58.25 37.71 -6.05
N PHE A 5 57.67 37.71 -7.25
CA PHE A 5 56.25 37.90 -7.55
C PHE A 5 55.43 36.70 -7.08
N LEU A 6 54.24 36.94 -6.52
CA LEU A 6 53.16 35.94 -6.49
C LEU A 6 51.83 36.64 -6.82
N CYS A 7 51.46 36.59 -8.11
CA CYS A 7 50.11 36.91 -8.57
C CYS A 7 49.20 35.70 -8.30
N ILE A 8 48.22 35.85 -7.41
CA ILE A 8 47.15 34.88 -7.22
C ILE A 8 46.01 35.26 -8.17
N MET A 9 45.87 34.50 -9.25
CA MET A 9 44.70 34.51 -10.12
C MET A 9 43.55 33.80 -9.40
N LEU A 10 42.51 34.55 -9.01
CA LEU A 10 41.22 33.98 -8.60
C LEU A 10 40.50 33.48 -9.87
N GLY A 11 40.55 32.17 -10.11
CA GLY A 11 39.67 31.49 -11.05
C GLY A 11 38.28 31.32 -10.44
N VAL A 12 37.30 32.01 -11.01
CA VAL A 12 35.87 31.79 -10.73
C VAL A 12 35.51 30.39 -11.25
N LEU A 13 35.28 29.45 -10.32
CA LEU A 13 34.75 28.13 -10.65
C LEU A 13 33.22 28.27 -10.85
N VAL A 14 32.78 28.29 -12.10
CA VAL A 14 31.37 28.12 -12.45
C VAL A 14 31.04 26.64 -12.25
N GLY A 15 30.46 26.32 -11.09
CA GLY A 15 29.95 24.98 -10.79
C GLY A 15 28.68 24.73 -11.60
N THR A 16 28.81 24.13 -12.79
CA THR A 16 27.70 23.44 -13.41
C THR A 16 27.44 22.16 -12.61
N THR A 17 26.28 22.07 -11.96
CA THR A 17 25.80 20.85 -11.32
C THR A 17 25.46 19.83 -12.40
N GLY A 18 26.48 19.19 -12.97
CA GLY A 18 26.31 17.95 -13.70
C GLY A 18 25.81 16.89 -12.72
N VAL A 19 24.64 16.33 -13.01
CA VAL A 19 24.17 15.11 -12.35
C VAL A 19 25.29 14.08 -12.51
N ALA A 20 25.88 13.63 -11.41
CA ALA A 20 26.87 12.57 -11.47
C ALA A 20 26.20 11.34 -12.13
N PRO A 21 26.77 10.76 -13.20
CA PRO A 21 26.27 9.50 -13.69
C PRO A 21 26.34 8.51 -12.53
N LEU A 22 25.25 7.79 -12.26
CA LEU A 22 25.32 6.72 -11.28
C LEU A 22 26.41 5.76 -11.73
N ALA A 23 27.44 5.67 -10.90
CA ALA A 23 28.48 4.68 -11.03
C ALA A 23 27.86 3.31 -10.75
N VAL A 24 27.27 2.70 -11.78
CA VAL A 24 27.36 1.25 -11.91
C VAL A 24 28.86 0.99 -12.05
N GLY A 25 29.47 0.44 -10.99
CA GLY A 25 30.92 0.26 -10.89
C GLY A 25 31.48 -0.29 -12.19
N LYS A 26 32.40 0.45 -12.80
CA LYS A 26 33.19 0.01 -13.94
C LYS A 26 34.24 -0.97 -13.43
N GLU A 27 33.81 -2.08 -12.83
CA GLU A 27 34.69 -3.24 -12.67
C GLU A 27 34.92 -3.81 -14.06
N THR A 28 36.18 -3.85 -14.49
CA THR A 28 36.65 -4.53 -15.71
C THR A 28 36.52 -6.05 -15.52
N SER A 29 35.30 -6.54 -15.37
CA SER A 29 34.99 -7.97 -15.46
C SER A 29 34.91 -8.36 -16.93
N SER A 30 35.49 -9.50 -17.31
CA SER A 30 35.33 -10.09 -18.64
C SER A 30 33.84 -10.23 -18.99
N VAL A 31 33.46 -9.83 -20.20
CA VAL A 31 32.12 -10.05 -20.76
C VAL A 31 32.14 -11.42 -21.46
N GLU A 32 31.19 -12.28 -21.12
CA GLU A 32 31.03 -13.62 -21.69
C GLU A 32 29.83 -13.63 -22.66
N THR A 33 30.04 -14.03 -23.92
CA THR A 33 28.94 -14.24 -24.88
C THR A 33 28.30 -15.60 -24.65
N VAL A 34 26.97 -15.65 -24.57
CA VAL A 34 26.20 -16.89 -24.38
C VAL A 34 25.71 -17.42 -25.73
N ASP A 35 25.87 -18.73 -25.95
CA ASP A 35 25.28 -19.42 -27.10
C ASP A 35 23.76 -19.59 -26.91
N LEU A 36 22.98 -18.86 -27.71
CA LEU A 36 21.52 -18.86 -27.63
C LEU A 36 20.90 -20.22 -27.99
N THR A 37 21.60 -21.09 -28.73
CA THR A 37 21.05 -22.40 -29.14
C THR A 37 20.99 -23.39 -27.98
N THR A 38 21.84 -23.19 -26.97
CA THR A 38 21.91 -24.01 -25.75
C THR A 38 21.40 -23.27 -24.52
N TRP A 39 21.02 -21.99 -24.66
CA TRP A 39 20.54 -21.17 -23.57
C TRP A 39 19.08 -21.50 -23.18
N ASN A 40 18.93 -22.17 -22.04
CA ASN A 40 17.63 -22.50 -21.46
C ASN A 40 17.40 -21.68 -20.17
N HIS A 41 16.73 -20.54 -20.29
CA HIS A 41 16.43 -19.64 -19.18
C HIS A 41 14.98 -19.16 -19.21
N PRO A 42 14.30 -18.98 -18.05
CA PRO A 42 12.88 -18.60 -18.02
C PRO A 42 12.54 -17.30 -18.77
N VAL A 43 13.46 -16.34 -18.78
CA VAL A 43 13.34 -15.06 -19.53
C VAL A 43 13.04 -15.28 -21.03
N ASN A 44 13.45 -16.39 -21.65
CA ASN A 44 13.10 -16.70 -23.04
C ASN A 44 11.60 -16.72 -23.28
N LYS A 45 10.83 -17.28 -22.35
CA LYS A 45 9.37 -17.35 -22.46
C LYS A 45 8.74 -15.96 -22.42
N VAL A 46 9.33 -15.03 -21.67
CA VAL A 46 8.88 -13.64 -21.61
C VAL A 46 9.13 -12.97 -22.96
N PHE A 47 10.34 -13.11 -23.51
CA PHE A 47 10.65 -12.56 -24.84
C PHE A 47 9.73 -13.11 -25.93
N GLU A 48 9.47 -14.42 -25.94
CA GLU A 48 8.51 -15.05 -26.86
C GLU A 48 7.08 -14.50 -26.69
N ALA A 49 6.59 -14.40 -25.46
CA ALA A 49 5.25 -13.90 -25.17
C ALA A 49 5.04 -12.45 -25.65
N TYR A 50 6.06 -11.62 -25.51
CA TYR A 50 6.06 -10.22 -25.98
C TYR A 50 6.57 -10.05 -27.42
N LYS A 51 6.86 -11.14 -28.13
CA LYS A 51 7.37 -11.15 -29.51
C LYS A 51 8.67 -10.34 -29.67
N VAL A 52 9.49 -10.29 -28.63
CA VAL A 52 10.81 -9.66 -28.63
C VAL A 52 11.83 -10.68 -29.10
N LYS A 53 12.57 -10.36 -30.17
CA LYS A 53 13.57 -11.28 -30.71
C LYS A 53 14.92 -11.04 -30.04
N VAL A 54 15.47 -12.03 -29.35
CA VAL A 54 16.85 -11.98 -28.85
C VAL A 54 17.82 -12.35 -29.97
N THR A 55 18.78 -11.48 -30.25
CA THR A 55 19.81 -11.68 -31.29
C THR A 55 21.17 -12.03 -30.72
N ARG A 56 21.46 -11.58 -29.50
CA ARG A 56 22.70 -11.89 -28.76
C ARG A 56 22.46 -11.72 -27.26
N LEU A 57 23.17 -12.50 -26.45
CA LEU A 57 23.22 -12.36 -25.00
C LEU A 57 24.68 -12.29 -24.54
N GLU A 58 24.98 -11.28 -23.73
CA GLU A 58 26.27 -11.11 -23.07
C GLU A 58 26.06 -11.08 -21.54
N LEU A 59 27.01 -11.64 -20.80
CA LEU A 59 27.01 -11.69 -19.35
C LEU A 59 28.21 -10.90 -18.82
N ALA A 60 27.93 -9.79 -18.13
CA ALA A 60 28.92 -8.97 -17.46
C ALA A 60 28.89 -9.18 -15.93
N GLN A 61 29.82 -8.55 -15.22
CA GLN A 61 29.89 -8.53 -13.75
C GLN A 61 29.84 -9.93 -13.14
N LYS A 62 30.78 -10.78 -13.53
CA LYS A 62 30.85 -12.19 -13.05
C LYS A 62 29.53 -12.94 -13.29
N ARG A 63 28.92 -12.70 -14.45
CA ARG A 63 27.66 -13.34 -14.90
C ARG A 63 26.41 -12.93 -14.12
N THR A 64 26.42 -11.75 -13.50
CA THR A 64 25.29 -11.22 -12.72
C THR A 64 24.61 -10.01 -13.36
N TYR A 65 25.10 -9.56 -14.52
CA TYR A 65 24.53 -8.45 -15.29
C TYR A 65 24.34 -8.88 -16.75
N PRO A 66 23.17 -9.42 -17.13
CA PRO A 66 22.90 -9.78 -18.52
C PRO A 66 22.62 -8.54 -19.39
N ILE A 67 23.16 -8.56 -20.59
CA ILE A 67 22.94 -7.60 -21.67
C ILE A 67 22.30 -8.37 -22.82
N PHE A 68 21.01 -8.15 -23.01
CA PHE A 68 20.24 -8.76 -24.10
C PHE A 68 20.24 -7.81 -25.29
N TYR A 69 20.77 -8.25 -26.42
CA TYR A 69 20.59 -7.56 -27.68
C TYR A 69 19.30 -8.08 -28.29
N VAL A 70 18.33 -7.18 -28.47
CA VAL A 70 16.97 -7.54 -28.83
C VAL A 70 16.51 -6.74 -30.04
N VAL A 71 15.41 -7.18 -30.64
CA VAL A 71 14.62 -6.40 -31.58
C VAL A 71 13.20 -6.36 -31.03
N PHE A 72 12.75 -5.17 -30.63
CA PHE A 72 11.36 -4.96 -30.21
C PHE A 72 10.44 -5.01 -31.44
N PRO A 73 9.23 -5.56 -31.31
CA PRO A 73 8.27 -5.58 -32.42
C PRO A 73 7.58 -4.23 -32.65
N TYR A 74 7.97 -3.19 -31.91
CA TYR A 74 7.41 -1.84 -31.96
C TYR A 74 8.46 -0.82 -31.52
N GLU A 75 8.24 0.44 -31.92
CA GLU A 75 8.99 1.59 -31.40
C GLU A 75 8.48 1.95 -29.99
N ILE A 76 9.39 2.17 -29.04
CA ILE A 76 9.04 2.51 -27.64
C ILE A 76 8.59 3.98 -27.55
N LYS A 77 7.34 4.22 -27.09
CA LYS A 77 6.64 5.51 -27.08
C LYS A 77 5.77 5.68 -25.82
N GLU A 78 5.39 6.92 -25.50
CA GLU A 78 4.51 7.24 -24.34
C GLU A 78 3.21 6.41 -24.35
N GLU A 79 2.60 6.24 -25.54
CA GLU A 79 1.37 5.44 -25.74
C GLU A 79 1.49 3.94 -25.41
N ASN A 80 2.71 3.38 -25.36
CA ASN A 80 2.94 1.98 -25.05
C ASN A 80 3.74 1.77 -23.75
N GLU A 81 3.87 2.81 -22.93
CA GLU A 81 4.59 2.74 -21.66
C GLU A 81 4.07 1.60 -20.77
N GLY A 82 2.76 1.44 -20.63
CA GLY A 82 2.17 0.41 -19.76
C GLY A 82 2.58 -1.00 -20.20
N SER A 83 2.45 -1.31 -21.50
CA SER A 83 2.85 -2.61 -22.05
C SER A 83 4.36 -2.84 -21.96
N PHE A 84 5.15 -1.79 -22.18
CA PHE A 84 6.60 -1.84 -22.05
C PHE A 84 7.04 -2.09 -20.60
N ASN A 85 6.46 -1.38 -19.63
CA ASN A 85 6.77 -1.58 -18.20
C ASN A 85 6.39 -3.00 -17.75
N ALA A 86 5.26 -3.55 -18.22
CA ALA A 86 4.89 -4.93 -17.94
C ALA A 86 5.92 -5.96 -18.48
N LEU A 87 6.48 -5.71 -19.67
CA LEU A 87 7.58 -6.53 -20.20
C LEU A 87 8.82 -6.44 -19.30
N ILE A 88 9.21 -5.23 -18.90
CA ILE A 88 10.37 -5.01 -18.03
C ILE A 88 10.21 -5.72 -16.67
N GLU A 89 9.05 -5.62 -16.05
CA GLU A 89 8.77 -6.30 -14.79
C GLU A 89 8.83 -7.83 -14.92
N GLN A 90 8.26 -8.40 -15.98
CA GLN A 90 8.32 -9.85 -16.19
C GLN A 90 9.73 -10.35 -16.48
N ILE A 91 10.54 -9.60 -17.25
CA ILE A 91 11.96 -9.94 -17.44
C ILE A 91 12.67 -9.89 -16.09
N ALA A 92 12.47 -8.84 -15.28
CA ALA A 92 13.11 -8.72 -13.97
C ALA A 92 12.73 -9.89 -13.05
N GLN A 93 11.46 -10.28 -13.01
CA GLN A 93 10.97 -11.41 -12.24
C GLN A 93 11.66 -12.72 -12.65
N GLU A 94 11.65 -13.04 -13.94
CA GLU A 94 12.24 -14.29 -14.47
C GLU A 94 13.78 -14.27 -14.46
N ASN A 95 14.39 -13.08 -14.38
CA ASN A 95 15.82 -12.87 -14.20
C ASN A 95 16.23 -12.78 -12.72
N GLY A 96 15.36 -13.13 -11.77
CA GLY A 96 15.67 -13.12 -10.34
C GLY A 96 16.04 -11.74 -9.79
N TYR A 97 15.50 -10.69 -10.40
CA TYR A 97 15.71 -9.28 -10.08
C TYR A 97 17.17 -8.82 -10.15
N TRP A 98 18.01 -9.49 -10.95
CA TRP A 98 19.31 -8.93 -11.32
C TRP A 98 19.13 -7.73 -12.24
N ASN A 99 19.99 -6.72 -12.08
CA ASN A 99 20.07 -5.59 -13.02
C ASN A 99 20.41 -6.11 -14.41
N TYR A 100 19.84 -5.51 -15.46
CA TYR A 100 20.07 -5.94 -16.83
C TYR A 100 19.94 -4.79 -17.83
N GLU A 101 20.36 -5.07 -19.05
CA GLU A 101 20.29 -4.12 -20.17
C GLU A 101 19.62 -4.77 -21.38
N LEU A 102 18.76 -4.01 -22.08
CA LEU A 102 18.22 -4.36 -23.39
C LEU A 102 18.79 -3.39 -24.43
N VAL A 103 19.36 -3.90 -25.51
CA VAL A 103 19.95 -3.11 -26.58
C VAL A 103 19.23 -3.44 -27.89
N ASP A 104 18.47 -2.48 -28.40
CA ASP A 104 17.82 -2.56 -29.70
C ASP A 104 18.48 -1.58 -30.68
N SER A 105 19.34 -2.12 -31.53
CA SER A 105 20.03 -1.34 -32.56
C SER A 105 19.12 -0.92 -33.71
N GLU A 106 18.01 -1.63 -33.98
CA GLU A 106 17.06 -1.29 -35.05
C GLU A 106 16.30 0.00 -34.70
N HIS A 107 15.90 0.14 -33.44
CA HIS A 107 15.21 1.34 -32.95
C HIS A 107 16.14 2.36 -32.28
N SER A 108 17.45 2.10 -32.20
CA SER A 108 18.42 2.94 -31.49
C SER A 108 18.03 3.20 -30.03
N VAL A 109 17.63 2.14 -29.34
CA VAL A 109 17.22 2.18 -27.92
C VAL A 109 18.12 1.32 -27.06
N VAL A 110 18.55 1.89 -25.93
CA VAL A 110 19.20 1.19 -24.83
C VAL A 110 18.35 1.35 -23.58
N VAL A 111 17.93 0.23 -23.00
CA VAL A 111 17.14 0.17 -21.78
C VAL A 111 17.99 -0.39 -20.66
N LYS A 112 18.22 0.38 -19.59
CA LYS A 112 18.90 -0.10 -18.39
C LYS A 112 17.89 -0.27 -17.27
N VAL A 113 17.89 -1.43 -16.65
CA VAL A 113 16.94 -1.79 -15.60
C VAL A 113 17.70 -2.09 -14.31
N LEU A 114 17.36 -1.34 -13.26
CA LEU A 114 17.92 -1.50 -11.93
C LEU A 114 16.84 -2.05 -11.00
N SER A 115 17.17 -3.07 -10.23
CA SER A 115 16.24 -3.84 -9.41
C SER A 115 16.79 -4.04 -8.01
N ASP A 116 15.89 -4.17 -7.02
CA ASP A 116 16.23 -4.62 -5.68
C ASP A 116 15.84 -6.09 -5.52
N ARG A 117 16.84 -6.95 -5.40
CA ARG A 117 16.66 -8.40 -5.29
C ARG A 117 15.98 -8.83 -3.98
N LYS A 118 16.20 -8.09 -2.90
CA LYS A 118 15.61 -8.42 -1.59
C LYS A 118 14.14 -8.06 -1.57
N LYS A 119 13.80 -6.89 -2.13
CA LYS A 119 12.42 -6.43 -2.25
C LYS A 119 11.66 -7.06 -3.42
N ARG A 120 12.38 -7.68 -4.37
CA ARG A 120 11.82 -8.28 -5.59
C ARG A 120 11.05 -7.24 -6.41
N GLU A 121 11.69 -6.10 -6.68
CA GLU A 121 11.08 -5.00 -7.43
C GLU A 121 12.06 -4.38 -8.44
N VAL A 122 11.52 -3.81 -9.52
CA VAL A 122 12.26 -2.91 -10.42
C VAL A 122 12.27 -1.53 -9.79
N THR A 123 13.45 -1.03 -9.47
CA THR A 123 13.62 0.29 -8.84
C THR A 123 13.69 1.41 -9.88
N ARG A 124 14.39 1.19 -11.01
CA ARG A 124 14.60 2.23 -12.04
C ARG A 124 14.68 1.63 -13.44
N VAL A 125 14.19 2.39 -14.41
CA VAL A 125 14.28 2.08 -15.83
C VAL A 125 14.79 3.33 -16.54
N LEU A 126 15.91 3.22 -17.23
CA LEU A 126 16.48 4.31 -18.03
C LEU A 126 16.41 3.93 -19.51
N ILE A 127 15.70 4.72 -20.31
CA ILE A 127 15.63 4.55 -21.76
C ILE A 127 16.49 5.64 -22.38
N ASN A 128 17.54 5.24 -23.09
CA ASN A 128 18.57 6.13 -23.62
C ASN A 128 19.15 7.08 -22.56
N GLY A 129 19.25 6.59 -21.32
CA GLY A 129 19.76 7.35 -20.16
C GLY A 129 18.75 8.28 -19.49
N SER A 130 17.49 8.35 -19.96
CA SER A 130 16.43 9.14 -19.34
C SER A 130 15.45 8.26 -18.54
N GLU A 131 15.10 8.71 -17.33
CA GLU A 131 14.03 8.10 -16.51
C GLU A 131 12.64 8.66 -16.83
N THR A 132 12.59 9.83 -17.46
CA THR A 132 11.36 10.53 -17.85
C THR A 132 11.09 10.38 -19.35
N PHE A 133 11.63 9.33 -19.99
CA PHE A 133 11.54 9.11 -21.44
C PHE A 133 10.10 9.16 -21.96
N PHE A 134 9.17 8.61 -21.18
CA PHE A 134 7.75 8.59 -21.50
C PHE A 134 7.02 9.90 -21.15
N ASP A 135 7.64 10.85 -20.45
CA ASP A 135 6.92 12.03 -19.95
C ASP A 135 7.05 13.27 -20.86
N LYS A 136 7.35 13.09 -22.15
CA LYS A 136 7.68 14.21 -23.05
C LYS A 136 6.54 15.24 -23.16
N ALA A 137 5.30 14.77 -23.29
CA ALA A 137 4.15 15.67 -23.35
C ALA A 137 3.97 16.46 -22.03
N PHE A 138 4.26 15.84 -20.90
CA PHE A 138 4.24 16.50 -19.60
C PHE A 138 5.38 17.53 -19.48
N GLU A 139 6.60 17.19 -19.90
CA GLU A 139 7.74 18.11 -19.92
C GLU A 139 7.46 19.34 -20.80
N GLU A 140 6.79 19.16 -21.95
CA GLU A 140 6.35 20.27 -22.78
C GLU A 140 5.35 21.17 -22.03
N SER A 141 4.39 20.59 -21.31
CA SER A 141 3.44 21.34 -20.50
C SER A 141 4.13 22.14 -19.38
N LEU A 142 5.11 21.54 -18.69
CA LEU A 142 5.91 22.21 -17.65
C LEU A 142 6.71 23.38 -18.22
N SER A 143 7.22 23.26 -19.46
CA SER A 143 8.01 24.31 -20.10
C SER A 143 7.21 25.60 -20.36
N LYS A 144 5.87 25.51 -20.41
CA LYS A 144 4.95 26.63 -20.60
C LYS A 144 4.75 27.43 -19.30
N ILE A 145 5.05 26.83 -18.15
CA ILE A 145 4.96 27.47 -16.83
C ILE A 145 6.19 28.36 -16.60
N LYS A 146 5.99 29.66 -16.40
CA LYS A 146 7.05 30.67 -16.32
C LYS A 146 7.31 31.18 -14.91
N SER A 147 6.44 30.86 -13.96
CA SER A 147 6.58 31.25 -12.55
C SER A 147 5.97 30.20 -11.63
N LYS A 148 6.40 30.19 -10.36
CA LYS A 148 5.90 29.24 -9.35
C LYS A 148 4.40 29.38 -9.11
N ASP A 149 3.87 30.59 -9.18
CA ASP A 149 2.46 30.88 -8.88
C ASP A 149 1.49 30.34 -9.94
N GLN A 150 2.01 29.97 -11.12
CA GLN A 150 1.24 29.33 -12.20
C GLN A 150 1.13 27.81 -12.04
N LEU A 151 1.90 27.20 -11.13
CA LEU A 151 1.86 25.77 -10.92
C LEU A 151 0.66 25.41 -10.03
N ASN A 152 -0.25 24.59 -10.55
CA ASN A 152 -1.31 23.99 -9.76
C ASN A 152 -0.77 22.78 -8.97
N ALA A 153 -0.10 23.04 -7.86
CA ALA A 153 0.48 22.00 -6.99
C ALA A 153 -0.55 21.49 -5.98
N LEU A 154 -0.65 20.17 -5.85
CA LEU A 154 -1.45 19.48 -4.84
C LEU A 154 -0.79 19.56 -3.46
N ALA A 155 0.54 19.41 -3.42
CA ALA A 155 1.35 19.53 -2.21
C ALA A 155 2.73 20.09 -2.55
N LYS A 156 3.44 20.64 -1.55
CA LYS A 156 4.82 21.10 -1.71
C LYS A 156 5.63 20.97 -0.43
N GLY A 157 6.90 20.62 -0.55
CA GLY A 157 7.80 20.49 0.58
C GLY A 157 9.18 19.99 0.16
N ASP A 158 10.18 20.24 1.01
CA ASP A 158 11.51 19.62 0.89
C ASP A 158 11.40 18.14 1.27
N LEU A 159 11.40 17.26 0.25
CA LEU A 159 11.17 15.83 0.39
C LEU A 159 12.45 15.04 0.66
N ASN A 160 13.59 15.53 0.19
CA ASN A 160 14.87 14.83 0.24
C ASN A 160 15.88 15.46 1.22
N GLY A 161 15.52 16.57 1.87
CA GLY A 161 16.33 17.29 2.85
C GLY A 161 17.38 18.24 2.25
N ASP A 162 17.33 18.52 0.95
CA ASP A 162 18.29 19.38 0.26
C ASP A 162 17.97 20.88 0.33
N LYS A 163 16.91 21.25 1.06
CA LYS A 163 16.36 22.61 1.21
C LYS A 163 15.76 23.20 -0.06
N GLN A 164 15.64 22.42 -1.13
CA GLN A 164 14.85 22.77 -2.29
C GLN A 164 13.42 22.25 -2.08
N ILE A 165 12.47 22.90 -2.74
CA ILE A 165 11.06 22.53 -2.61
C ILE A 165 10.68 21.73 -3.84
N GLU A 166 10.22 20.51 -3.59
CA GLU A 166 9.50 19.70 -4.55
C GLU A 166 8.00 20.02 -4.48
N TYR A 167 7.33 19.85 -5.62
CA TYR A 167 5.90 20.06 -5.80
C TYR A 167 5.30 18.78 -6.36
N ILE A 168 4.18 18.35 -5.78
CA ILE A 168 3.39 17.25 -6.31
C ILE A 168 2.30 17.83 -7.20
N VAL A 169 2.20 17.33 -8.42
CA VAL A 169 1.19 17.76 -9.39
C VAL A 169 0.50 16.55 -10.00
N SER A 170 -0.78 16.72 -10.35
CA SER A 170 -1.53 15.72 -11.10
C SER A 170 -1.59 16.06 -12.59
N ARG A 171 -1.73 15.02 -13.40
CA ARG A 171 -2.08 15.10 -14.82
C ARG A 171 -3.05 13.96 -15.13
N GLU A 172 -4.10 14.22 -15.89
CA GLU A 172 -4.91 13.12 -16.44
C GLU A 172 -4.04 12.24 -17.34
N ASN A 173 -4.17 10.92 -17.22
CA ASN A 173 -3.50 10.00 -18.13
C ASN A 173 -4.15 10.12 -19.53
N PRO A 174 -3.43 10.60 -20.57
CA PRO A 174 -4.03 10.71 -21.90
C PRO A 174 -4.37 9.36 -22.55
N TYR A 175 -3.91 8.25 -21.97
CA TYR A 175 -4.09 6.89 -22.48
C TYR A 175 -4.91 5.98 -21.53
N GLY A 176 -5.53 6.54 -20.49
CA GLY A 176 -6.30 5.78 -19.50
C GLY A 176 -7.22 6.66 -18.65
N GLU A 177 -7.94 6.06 -17.71
CA GLU A 177 -8.85 6.79 -16.80
C GLU A 177 -8.16 7.23 -15.49
N ASP A 178 -6.90 6.84 -15.31
CA ASP A 178 -6.12 7.16 -14.12
C ASP A 178 -5.58 8.60 -14.17
N ILE A 179 -5.37 9.18 -13.00
CA ILE A 179 -4.53 10.37 -12.85
C ILE A 179 -3.07 9.91 -12.66
N LEU A 180 -2.11 10.70 -13.12
CA LEU A 180 -0.68 10.51 -12.90
C LEU A 180 -0.18 11.57 -11.92
N LEU A 181 0.58 11.16 -10.92
CA LEU A 181 1.20 12.06 -9.95
C LEU A 181 2.69 12.22 -10.25
N TYR A 182 3.13 13.47 -10.37
CA TYR A 182 4.51 13.84 -10.68
C TYR A 182 5.13 14.65 -9.56
N VAL A 183 6.43 14.42 -9.35
CA VAL A 183 7.29 15.27 -8.54
C VAL A 183 8.03 16.22 -9.47
N VAL A 184 7.85 17.52 -9.26
CA VAL A 184 8.54 18.56 -10.04
C VAL A 184 9.29 19.51 -9.12
N GLN A 185 10.33 20.13 -9.65
CA GLN A 185 11.17 21.06 -8.90
C GLN A 185 11.47 22.30 -9.71
N TRP A 186 11.47 23.46 -9.05
CA TRP A 186 11.85 24.72 -9.67
C TRP A 186 13.38 24.90 -9.66
N ASP A 187 14.01 25.01 -10.83
CA ASP A 187 15.46 25.16 -10.96
C ASP A 187 15.96 26.62 -10.86
N GLY A 188 15.04 27.57 -10.64
CA GLY A 188 15.30 29.01 -10.68
C GLY A 188 14.69 29.70 -11.90
N LYS A 189 14.47 28.97 -13.00
CA LYS A 189 13.95 29.50 -14.26
C LYS A 189 12.72 28.75 -14.78
N LYS A 190 12.63 27.45 -14.53
CA LYS A 190 11.53 26.58 -14.98
C LYS A 190 11.31 25.42 -14.01
N PHE A 191 10.18 24.74 -14.18
CA PHE A 191 9.98 23.44 -13.55
C PHE A 191 10.72 22.34 -14.32
N VAL A 192 11.31 21.43 -13.56
CA VAL A 192 11.98 20.22 -14.05
C VAL A 192 11.20 19.02 -13.53
N ASN A 193 10.85 18.11 -14.43
CA ASN A 193 10.28 16.82 -14.05
C ASN A 193 11.33 16.00 -13.30
N ARG A 194 11.02 15.59 -12.07
CA ARG A 194 11.90 14.71 -11.28
C ARG A 194 11.46 13.26 -11.33
N GLY A 195 10.29 12.98 -11.89
CA GLY A 195 9.74 11.65 -12.07
C GLY A 195 8.31 11.57 -11.55
N LYS A 196 7.72 10.38 -11.72
CA LYS A 196 6.36 10.08 -11.28
C LYS A 196 6.33 9.21 -10.04
N LEU A 197 5.23 9.30 -9.29
CA LEU A 197 4.91 8.32 -8.26
C LEU A 197 4.44 7.04 -8.96
N ARG A 198 5.19 5.95 -8.77
CA ARG A 198 4.82 4.63 -9.30
C ARG A 198 4.08 3.88 -8.21
N ASP A 199 2.77 3.72 -8.36
CA ASP A 199 1.98 2.83 -7.51
C ASP A 199 2.04 1.40 -8.06
N GLN A 200 2.07 0.40 -7.18
CA GLN A 200 1.99 -1.02 -7.53
C GLN A 200 0.53 -1.47 -7.74
N ILE A 201 -0.43 -0.71 -7.22
CA ILE A 201 -1.86 -0.96 -7.37
C ILE A 201 -2.40 0.27 -8.10
N GLY A 202 -3.11 0.10 -9.21
CA GLY A 202 -3.66 1.19 -10.05
C GLY A 202 -4.63 2.10 -9.30
N ILE A 203 -4.11 2.91 -8.39
CA ILE A 203 -4.83 3.85 -7.56
C ILE A 203 -4.43 5.22 -8.07
N VAL A 204 -5.08 5.67 -9.15
CA VAL A 204 -5.61 7.04 -9.12
C VAL A 204 -6.99 7.13 -9.78
N HIS A 205 -7.86 6.16 -9.47
CA HIS A 205 -9.30 6.37 -9.53
C HIS A 205 -9.74 7.07 -8.23
N ASN A 206 -10.37 8.25 -8.36
CA ASN A 206 -10.92 9.05 -7.26
C ASN A 206 -9.88 9.60 -6.25
N LEU A 207 -8.83 10.25 -6.75
CA LEU A 207 -7.93 11.06 -5.92
C LEU A 207 -8.74 12.04 -5.04
N ASP A 208 -8.52 11.99 -3.73
CA ASP A 208 -9.11 12.92 -2.79
C ASP A 208 -8.18 14.13 -2.59
N HIS A 209 -7.01 13.89 -2.00
CA HIS A 209 -5.97 14.89 -1.86
C HIS A 209 -4.58 14.27 -1.69
N VAL A 210 -3.56 15.12 -1.74
CA VAL A 210 -2.17 14.74 -1.49
C VAL A 210 -1.61 15.66 -0.42
N GLU A 211 -0.84 15.10 0.51
CA GLU A 211 -0.10 15.89 1.49
C GLU A 211 1.36 15.44 1.59
N ILE A 212 2.18 16.32 2.15
CA ILE A 212 3.56 16.00 2.54
C ILE A 212 3.62 16.01 4.05
N ALA A 213 3.74 14.82 4.64
CA ALA A 213 3.63 14.61 6.07
C ALA A 213 4.96 14.19 6.69
N LYS A 214 5.16 14.60 7.94
CA LYS A 214 6.20 14.05 8.82
C LYS A 214 5.51 13.02 9.71
N LEU A 215 5.86 11.74 9.53
CA LEU A 215 5.14 10.63 10.17
C LEU A 215 5.87 10.03 11.37
N ASP A 216 7.15 10.34 11.54
CA ASP A 216 8.00 9.81 12.59
C ASP A 216 8.96 10.87 13.14
N ASN A 217 9.80 10.48 14.10
CA ASN A 217 10.80 11.37 14.69
C ASN A 217 12.01 11.63 13.79
N THR A 218 12.06 11.07 12.57
CA THR A 218 13.14 11.34 11.63
C THR A 218 12.94 12.71 10.96
N LYS A 219 13.89 13.11 10.12
CA LYS A 219 13.75 14.30 9.27
C LYS A 219 13.05 14.00 7.95
N ASN A 220 12.72 12.73 7.70
CA ASN A 220 12.10 12.32 6.45
C ASN A 220 10.71 12.91 6.36
N LYS A 221 10.34 13.29 5.14
CA LYS A 221 8.95 13.58 4.80
C LYS A 221 8.47 12.54 3.82
N TYR A 222 7.18 12.30 3.89
CA TYR A 222 6.50 11.30 3.08
C TYR A 222 5.42 11.99 2.26
N ILE A 223 5.19 11.49 1.05
CA ILE A 223 4.06 11.90 0.24
C ILE A 223 2.92 10.93 0.57
N VAL A 224 1.82 11.46 1.08
CA VAL A 224 0.61 10.67 1.36
C VAL A 224 -0.40 11.01 0.28
N VAL A 225 -0.86 9.99 -0.43
CA VAL A 225 -1.88 10.11 -1.48
C VAL A 225 -3.15 9.47 -0.96
N TYR A 226 -4.16 10.29 -0.69
CA TYR A 226 -5.46 9.82 -0.22
C TYR A 226 -6.44 9.62 -1.36
N VAL A 227 -7.22 8.55 -1.26
CA VAL A 227 -8.17 8.14 -2.30
C VAL A 227 -9.51 7.71 -1.72
N ASN A 228 -10.56 7.99 -2.48
CA ASN A 228 -11.89 7.46 -2.22
C ASN A 228 -12.05 6.12 -2.94
N VAL A 229 -12.14 5.03 -2.18
CA VAL A 229 -12.50 3.73 -2.76
C VAL A 229 -14.03 3.65 -2.85
N GLY A 230 -14.55 3.13 -3.96
CA GLY A 230 -16.00 3.06 -4.20
C GLY A 230 -16.79 2.46 -3.02
N MET A 231 -18.10 2.73 -2.95
CA MET A 231 -18.99 2.34 -1.84
C MET A 231 -18.69 3.01 -0.48
N GLY A 232 -18.00 4.15 -0.48
CA GLY A 232 -17.85 5.01 0.70
C GLY A 232 -16.68 4.66 1.61
N GLY A 233 -15.68 3.94 1.10
CA GLY A 233 -14.43 3.71 1.81
C GLY A 233 -13.38 4.77 1.47
N TYR A 234 -12.43 4.94 2.38
CA TYR A 234 -11.33 5.91 2.24
C TYR A 234 -10.00 5.24 2.55
N GLY A 235 -8.94 5.57 1.81
CA GLY A 235 -7.62 5.05 2.11
C GLY A 235 -6.47 5.86 1.56
N PHE A 236 -5.25 5.35 1.73
CA PHE A 236 -4.05 6.05 1.31
C PHE A 236 -2.95 5.12 0.77
N SER A 237 -2.16 5.66 -0.15
CA SER A 237 -0.85 5.13 -0.55
C SER A 237 0.23 6.07 -0.02
N LEU A 238 1.32 5.48 0.50
CA LEU A 238 2.43 6.22 1.09
C LEU A 238 3.69 6.06 0.26
N PHE A 239 4.33 7.19 -0.03
CA PHE A 239 5.57 7.22 -0.79
C PHE A 239 6.68 7.94 -0.05
N ARG A 240 7.90 7.49 -0.28
CA ARG A 240 9.12 8.19 0.07
C ARG A 240 9.82 8.64 -1.20
N TRP A 241 10.30 9.87 -1.22
CA TRP A 241 11.06 10.39 -2.34
C TRP A 241 12.54 10.44 -1.99
N GLN A 242 13.38 9.69 -2.70
CA GLN A 242 14.82 9.65 -2.46
C GLN A 242 15.56 9.70 -3.78
N SER A 243 16.63 10.50 -3.86
CA SER A 243 17.57 10.47 -5.00
C SER A 243 16.91 10.48 -6.39
N GLY A 244 15.83 11.27 -6.55
CA GLY A 244 15.12 11.39 -7.83
C GLY A 244 14.16 10.26 -8.19
N HIS A 245 13.87 9.34 -7.27
CA HIS A 245 12.87 8.28 -7.48
C HIS A 245 11.87 8.22 -6.32
N SER A 246 10.66 7.76 -6.66
CA SER A 246 9.64 7.40 -5.69
C SER A 246 9.84 5.96 -5.24
N GLU A 247 9.69 5.74 -3.95
CA GLU A 247 9.59 4.42 -3.33
C GLU A 247 8.19 4.34 -2.71
N HIS A 248 7.39 3.40 -3.18
CA HIS A 248 6.13 3.04 -2.53
C HIS A 248 6.45 2.27 -1.25
N LEU A 249 5.88 2.71 -0.13
CA LEU A 249 6.13 2.10 1.17
C LEU A 249 5.00 1.16 1.57
N LEU A 250 3.76 1.60 1.40
CA LEU A 250 2.56 0.81 1.70
C LEU A 250 1.33 1.45 1.07
N THR A 251 0.30 0.63 0.89
CA THR A 251 -1.08 1.06 0.65
C THR A 251 -1.94 0.50 1.77
N ASN A 252 -2.76 1.36 2.37
CA ASN A 252 -3.80 0.96 3.30
C ASN A 252 -5.11 1.56 2.82
N ALA A 253 -5.90 0.74 2.12
CA ALA A 253 -7.21 1.11 1.62
C ALA A 253 -8.16 -0.09 1.75
N PRO A 254 -9.46 0.14 1.96
CA PRO A 254 -10.46 -0.92 1.84
C PRO A 254 -10.43 -1.50 0.41
N MET A 255 -10.80 -2.77 0.26
CA MET A 255 -11.06 -3.34 -1.07
C MET A 255 -12.24 -2.61 -1.74
N ALA A 256 -12.42 -2.78 -3.05
CA ALA A 256 -13.46 -2.08 -3.83
C ALA A 256 -14.90 -2.28 -3.33
N THR A 257 -15.17 -3.33 -2.54
CA THR A 257 -16.45 -3.61 -1.89
C THR A 257 -16.40 -3.43 -0.36
N GLY A 258 -15.24 -3.08 0.18
CA GLY A 258 -15.00 -2.97 1.62
C GLY A 258 -15.40 -1.61 2.17
N ARG A 259 -15.91 -1.60 3.40
CA ARG A 259 -16.27 -0.39 4.14
C ARG A 259 -15.15 0.04 5.10
N GLY A 260 -15.23 1.29 5.54
CA GLY A 260 -14.37 1.87 6.56
C GLY A 260 -13.33 2.85 6.02
N ASN A 261 -12.69 3.57 6.92
CA ASN A 261 -11.71 4.59 6.60
C ASN A 261 -10.31 4.14 7.01
N ARG A 262 -9.31 4.47 6.20
CA ARG A 262 -7.90 4.30 6.50
C ARG A 262 -7.22 5.66 6.37
N TYR A 263 -6.52 6.07 7.41
CA TYR A 263 -5.85 7.37 7.43
C TYR A 263 -4.66 7.36 8.39
N LEU A 264 -3.87 8.43 8.33
CA LEU A 264 -2.76 8.66 9.24
C LEU A 264 -3.17 9.69 10.29
N GLU A 265 -3.08 9.32 11.56
CA GLU A 265 -3.37 10.21 12.70
C GLU A 265 -2.54 9.78 13.91
N ASP A 266 -2.02 10.73 14.68
CA ASP A 266 -1.42 10.44 16.01
C ASP A 266 -2.56 10.27 17.04
N ILE A 267 -3.17 9.09 17.04
CA ILE A 267 -4.41 8.82 17.80
C ILE A 267 -4.13 8.57 19.28
N ASP A 268 -2.90 8.20 19.64
CA ASP A 268 -2.47 8.00 21.03
C ASP A 268 -1.63 9.16 21.60
N HIS A 269 -1.40 10.21 20.81
CA HIS A 269 -0.73 11.46 21.19
C HIS A 269 0.72 11.26 21.64
N ASP A 270 1.44 10.32 21.01
CA ASP A 270 2.85 10.05 21.30
C ASP A 270 3.84 10.85 20.42
N GLY A 271 3.31 11.65 19.50
CA GLY A 271 4.08 12.49 18.58
C GLY A 271 4.51 11.80 17.30
N ILE A 272 4.10 10.54 17.08
CA ILE A 272 4.32 9.76 15.86
C ILE A 272 2.96 9.41 15.28
N ALA A 273 2.83 9.50 13.95
CA ALA A 273 1.57 9.15 13.31
C ALA A 273 1.30 7.64 13.39
N ASP A 274 0.05 7.26 13.55
CA ASP A 274 -0.40 5.87 13.44
C ASP A 274 -1.05 5.63 12.07
N SER A 275 -0.92 4.40 11.57
CA SER A 275 -1.80 3.88 10.53
C SER A 275 -3.10 3.43 11.20
N VAL A 276 -4.18 4.16 10.95
CA VAL A 276 -5.48 3.95 11.60
C VAL A 276 -6.44 3.28 10.62
N SER A 277 -7.11 2.23 11.10
CA SER A 277 -8.23 1.58 10.44
C SER A 277 -9.49 1.75 11.27
N GLU A 278 -10.45 2.51 10.73
CA GLU A 278 -11.75 2.77 11.33
C GLU A 278 -12.83 1.87 10.70
N TYR A 279 -13.65 1.28 11.58
CA TYR A 279 -14.78 0.43 11.21
C TYR A 279 -16.00 0.79 12.05
N SER A 280 -17.11 1.13 11.41
CA SER A 280 -18.40 1.35 12.09
C SER A 280 -19.32 0.17 11.84
N TYR A 281 -19.91 -0.36 12.91
CA TYR A 281 -20.84 -1.47 12.88
C TYR A 281 -22.20 -1.06 13.41
N GLY A 282 -23.25 -1.49 12.72
CA GLY A 282 -24.63 -1.39 13.20
C GLY A 282 -24.99 -2.54 14.14
N ASP A 283 -24.08 -2.91 15.03
CA ASP A 283 -24.29 -3.99 16.01
C ASP A 283 -25.09 -3.49 17.23
N THR A 284 -25.40 -4.38 18.17
CA THR A 284 -26.26 -4.04 19.32
C THR A 284 -25.76 -2.86 20.13
N GLN A 285 -24.44 -2.65 20.19
CA GLN A 285 -23.81 -1.58 20.96
C GLN A 285 -23.49 -0.33 20.12
N GLY A 286 -23.61 -0.41 18.78
CA GLY A 286 -23.23 0.63 17.85
C GLY A 286 -21.73 0.91 17.89
N HIS A 287 -20.89 -0.11 17.76
CA HIS A 287 -19.45 0.07 17.90
C HIS A 287 -18.82 0.78 16.69
N THR A 288 -18.00 1.80 16.97
CA THR A 288 -16.90 2.20 16.07
C THR A 288 -15.59 1.68 16.63
N ILE A 289 -14.85 0.91 15.84
CA ILE A 289 -13.58 0.30 16.23
C ILE A 289 -12.46 0.94 15.43
N TYR A 290 -11.47 1.45 16.15
CA TYR A 290 -10.22 1.95 15.62
C TYR A 290 -9.14 0.92 15.92
N SER A 291 -8.61 0.29 14.88
CA SER A 291 -7.42 -0.54 14.95
C SER A 291 -6.25 0.29 14.45
N TYR A 292 -5.22 0.49 15.28
CA TYR A 292 -4.11 1.38 14.93
C TYR A 292 -2.77 0.82 15.38
N HIS A 293 -1.72 1.22 14.67
CA HIS A 293 -0.34 0.94 15.05
C HIS A 293 0.54 2.07 14.55
N ARG A 294 1.59 2.36 15.31
CA ARG A 294 2.57 3.38 14.93
C ARG A 294 3.12 3.11 13.55
N PHE A 295 3.30 4.19 12.80
CA PHE A 295 3.82 4.16 11.44
C PHE A 295 5.19 3.48 11.33
N ASP A 296 6.04 3.60 12.34
CA ASP A 296 7.34 2.92 12.40
C ASP A 296 7.25 1.39 12.59
N GLN A 297 6.03 0.85 12.72
CA GLN A 297 5.69 -0.56 12.89
C GLN A 297 6.41 -1.23 14.06
N GLN A 298 6.90 -0.47 15.04
CA GLN A 298 7.63 -1.01 16.19
C GLN A 298 6.71 -1.54 17.29
N GLN A 299 5.41 -1.23 17.24
CA GLN A 299 4.46 -1.59 18.28
C GLN A 299 3.37 -2.52 17.75
N ALA A 300 2.86 -3.35 18.66
CA ALA A 300 1.69 -4.18 18.40
C ALA A 300 0.46 -3.31 18.10
N VAL A 301 -0.47 -3.87 17.32
CA VAL A 301 -1.76 -3.24 17.03
C VAL A 301 -2.51 -2.97 18.34
N LYS A 302 -2.97 -1.73 18.49
CA LYS A 302 -3.83 -1.27 19.58
C LYS A 302 -5.24 -1.08 19.06
N TYR A 303 -6.19 -1.04 19.99
CA TYR A 303 -7.60 -0.83 19.70
C TYR A 303 -8.16 0.30 20.55
N LYS A 304 -9.01 1.12 19.95
CA LYS A 304 -9.89 2.07 20.63
C LYS A 304 -11.30 1.80 20.18
N VAL A 305 -12.22 1.73 21.14
CA VAL A 305 -13.64 1.44 20.90
C VAL A 305 -14.45 2.66 21.30
N LYS A 306 -15.31 3.09 20.39
CA LYS A 306 -16.33 4.12 20.62
C LYS A 306 -17.70 3.46 20.52
N TYR A 307 -18.63 3.94 21.34
CA TYR A 307 -20.00 3.46 21.35
C TYR A 307 -20.91 4.57 20.82
N GLU A 308 -21.72 4.25 19.82
CA GLU A 308 -22.72 5.15 19.23
C GLU A 308 -24.08 5.02 19.93
N ASN A 309 -24.21 4.13 20.92
CA ASN A 309 -25.39 4.06 21.79
C ASN A 309 -25.54 5.31 22.68
N GLU A 310 -26.75 5.54 23.20
CA GLU A 310 -27.12 6.72 24.00
C GLU A 310 -26.20 6.98 25.21
N THR A 311 -25.57 5.94 25.75
CA THR A 311 -24.75 6.05 26.97
C THR A 311 -23.27 6.29 26.67
N GLY A 312 -22.84 6.14 25.42
CA GLY A 312 -21.43 6.25 25.02
C GLY A 312 -20.50 5.21 25.68
N LYS A 313 -21.05 4.11 26.21
CA LYS A 313 -20.32 3.03 26.87
C LYS A 313 -21.04 1.69 26.70
N PHE A 314 -20.36 0.60 27.03
CA PHE A 314 -20.98 -0.73 27.08
C PHE A 314 -22.21 -0.76 27.99
N VAL A 315 -23.33 -1.24 27.47
CA VAL A 315 -24.57 -1.51 28.21
C VAL A 315 -24.82 -3.01 28.22
N HIS A 316 -24.82 -3.61 29.41
CA HIS A 316 -25.10 -5.04 29.54
C HIS A 316 -26.54 -5.35 29.09
N PRO A 317 -26.76 -6.27 28.14
CA PRO A 317 -28.11 -6.61 27.70
C PRO A 317 -28.98 -7.18 28.83
N ASN A 318 -30.28 -6.87 28.82
CA ASN A 318 -31.22 -7.27 29.86
C ASN A 318 -31.91 -8.61 29.59
N THR A 319 -31.82 -9.12 28.35
CA THR A 319 -32.41 -10.40 27.93
C THR A 319 -31.31 -11.41 27.62
N PRO A 320 -31.56 -12.72 27.83
CA PRO A 320 -30.65 -13.77 27.43
C PRO A 320 -30.26 -13.72 25.95
N GLU A 321 -31.25 -13.50 25.07
CA GLU A 321 -31.06 -13.39 23.63
C GLU A 321 -30.15 -12.20 23.29
N GLY A 322 -30.35 -11.04 23.95
CA GLY A 322 -29.48 -9.89 23.78
C GLY A 322 -28.04 -10.14 24.24
N VAL A 323 -27.84 -10.91 25.32
CA VAL A 323 -26.50 -11.32 25.77
C VAL A 323 -25.84 -12.25 24.75
N ILE A 324 -26.59 -13.18 24.15
CA ILE A 324 -26.09 -14.08 23.11
C ILE A 324 -25.73 -13.29 21.85
N THR A 325 -26.61 -12.42 21.35
CA THR A 325 -26.36 -11.57 20.19
C THR A 325 -25.09 -10.75 20.38
N ASN A 326 -25.01 -9.97 21.48
CA ASN A 326 -23.83 -9.14 21.76
C ASN A 326 -22.55 -9.99 21.87
N TYR A 327 -22.61 -11.17 22.47
CA TYR A 327 -21.43 -12.05 22.57
C TYR A 327 -20.92 -12.52 21.21
N ILE A 328 -21.85 -12.85 20.30
CA ILE A 328 -21.52 -13.30 18.94
C ILE A 328 -20.98 -12.12 18.11
N GLU A 329 -21.61 -10.95 18.21
CA GLU A 329 -21.16 -9.71 17.56
C GLU A 329 -19.74 -9.33 18.02
N ASP A 330 -19.49 -9.31 19.34
CA ASP A 330 -18.18 -8.99 19.92
C ASP A 330 -17.09 -9.97 19.47
N PHE A 331 -17.47 -11.22 19.13
CA PHE A 331 -16.54 -12.23 18.68
C PHE A 331 -15.84 -11.83 17.38
N TYR A 332 -16.52 -11.08 16.50
CA TYR A 332 -15.97 -10.57 15.25
C TYR A 332 -14.74 -9.68 15.51
N TRP A 333 -14.75 -8.89 16.58
CA TRP A 333 -13.63 -8.07 17.06
C TRP A 333 -13.13 -8.49 18.44
N ARG A 334 -12.99 -9.80 18.66
CA ARG A 334 -12.62 -10.38 19.96
C ARG A 334 -11.44 -9.69 20.64
N ASN A 335 -10.42 -9.26 19.90
CA ASN A 335 -9.26 -8.59 20.49
C ASN A 335 -9.62 -7.22 21.07
N ALA A 336 -10.37 -6.40 20.33
CA ALA A 336 -10.83 -5.08 20.76
C ALA A 336 -11.88 -5.19 21.88
N LEU A 337 -12.78 -6.17 21.79
CA LEU A 337 -13.97 -6.30 22.65
C LEU A 337 -13.82 -7.36 23.76
N SER A 338 -12.63 -7.91 23.98
CA SER A 338 -12.40 -8.96 24.98
C SER A 338 -12.84 -8.59 26.40
N GLY A 339 -12.80 -7.30 26.75
CA GLY A 339 -13.26 -6.78 28.03
C GLY A 339 -14.77 -6.89 28.21
N GLU A 340 -15.55 -6.73 27.13
CA GLU A 340 -17.01 -6.85 27.11
C GLU A 340 -17.43 -8.31 27.12
N MET A 341 -16.82 -9.13 26.29
CA MET A 341 -17.06 -10.58 26.27
C MET A 341 -16.90 -11.20 27.66
N LYS A 342 -15.88 -10.78 28.44
CA LYS A 342 -15.67 -11.21 29.83
C LYS A 342 -16.83 -10.85 30.76
N LYS A 343 -17.54 -9.75 30.50
CA LYS A 343 -18.73 -9.36 31.27
C LYS A 343 -19.93 -10.24 30.94
N LEU A 344 -20.07 -10.67 29.68
CA LEU A 344 -21.18 -11.49 29.17
C LEU A 344 -21.09 -12.98 29.57
N VAL A 345 -19.92 -13.47 29.96
CA VAL A 345 -19.71 -14.88 30.34
C VAL A 345 -19.53 -15.05 31.86
N THR A 346 -19.75 -16.28 32.33
CA THR A 346 -19.53 -16.68 33.74
C THR A 346 -18.08 -17.04 34.03
N SER A 347 -17.34 -17.54 33.02
CA SER A 347 -15.95 -17.95 33.15
C SER A 347 -15.19 -17.74 31.83
N SER A 348 -13.86 -17.65 31.92
CA SER A 348 -12.98 -17.51 30.75
C SER A 348 -12.99 -18.75 29.84
N ASP A 349 -13.43 -19.91 30.34
CA ASP A 349 -13.48 -21.14 29.53
C ASP A 349 -14.53 -21.04 28.42
N VAL A 350 -15.61 -20.31 28.65
CA VAL A 350 -16.63 -20.04 27.61
C VAL A 350 -16.00 -19.30 26.42
N LEU A 351 -15.04 -18.41 26.68
CA LEU A 351 -14.32 -17.68 25.64
C LEU A 351 -13.44 -18.59 24.77
N LYS A 352 -13.18 -19.85 25.16
CA LYS A 352 -12.40 -20.76 24.30
C LYS A 352 -13.22 -21.29 23.12
N PHE A 353 -14.55 -21.23 23.19
CA PHE A 353 -15.43 -21.68 22.13
C PHE A 353 -15.30 -20.77 20.89
N LYS A 354 -15.11 -21.36 19.70
CA LYS A 354 -14.95 -20.63 18.44
C LYS A 354 -16.29 -20.50 17.73
N VAL A 355 -16.97 -19.37 17.94
CA VAL A 355 -18.28 -19.09 17.33
C VAL A 355 -18.19 -19.04 15.80
N THR A 356 -17.07 -18.55 15.26
CA THR A 356 -16.79 -18.46 13.81
C THR A 356 -16.77 -19.80 13.09
N ASP A 357 -16.62 -20.92 13.81
CA ASP A 357 -16.66 -22.26 13.21
C ASP A 357 -18.12 -22.69 12.93
N HIS A 358 -19.11 -21.93 13.39
CA HIS A 358 -20.53 -22.28 13.35
C HIS A 358 -21.47 -21.15 12.92
N ILE A 359 -21.06 -19.89 12.98
CA ILE A 359 -21.86 -18.72 12.59
C ILE A 359 -21.04 -17.87 11.62
N TYR A 360 -21.66 -17.48 10.50
CA TYR A 360 -21.02 -16.64 9.49
C TYR A 360 -21.10 -15.16 9.90
N LEU A 361 -19.96 -14.61 10.33
CA LEU A 361 -19.90 -13.21 10.78
C LEU A 361 -19.67 -12.18 9.66
N GLY A 362 -19.55 -12.61 8.40
CA GLY A 362 -19.25 -11.69 7.29
C GLY A 362 -20.34 -10.64 7.04
N MET A 363 -21.59 -10.90 7.46
CA MET A 363 -22.68 -9.93 7.35
C MET A 363 -22.60 -8.77 8.35
N MET A 364 -21.71 -8.84 9.35
CA MET A 364 -21.48 -7.74 10.28
C MET A 364 -21.11 -6.44 9.57
N GLU A 365 -20.40 -6.53 8.44
CA GLU A 365 -20.03 -5.36 7.63
C GLU A 365 -21.22 -4.68 6.94
N TYR A 366 -22.35 -5.39 6.78
CA TYR A 366 -23.47 -4.98 5.93
C TYR A 366 -24.76 -4.59 6.67
N GLY A 367 -24.88 -4.89 7.97
CA GLY A 367 -26.07 -4.50 8.74
C GLY A 367 -26.36 -5.31 10.00
N GLY A 368 -25.38 -6.06 10.51
CA GLY A 368 -25.52 -6.89 11.72
C GLY A 368 -25.89 -8.34 11.42
N LEU A 369 -26.02 -9.14 12.48
CA LEU A 369 -26.36 -10.56 12.38
C LEU A 369 -27.88 -10.76 12.37
N MET A 370 -28.33 -11.74 11.60
CA MET A 370 -29.70 -12.22 11.67
C MET A 370 -29.71 -13.55 12.43
N LEU A 371 -30.06 -13.48 13.71
CA LEU A 371 -30.08 -14.63 14.60
C LEU A 371 -31.52 -15.02 14.95
N GLU A 372 -31.80 -16.32 14.86
CA GLU A 372 -33.06 -16.90 15.32
C GLU A 372 -32.85 -17.66 16.62
N PHE A 373 -33.74 -17.41 17.59
CA PHE A 373 -33.66 -17.98 18.93
C PHE A 373 -34.85 -18.89 19.23
N THR A 374 -34.58 -20.04 19.82
CA THR A 374 -35.61 -20.92 20.38
C THR A 374 -35.26 -21.31 21.81
N THR A 375 -36.06 -20.86 22.78
CA THR A 375 -35.92 -21.29 24.18
C THR A 375 -36.35 -22.75 24.33
N LYS A 376 -35.42 -23.61 24.76
CA LYS A 376 -35.67 -25.05 25.00
C LYS A 376 -36.06 -25.35 26.44
N SER A 377 -35.56 -24.54 27.38
CA SER A 377 -35.87 -24.68 28.81
C SER A 377 -35.70 -23.34 29.50
N ASN A 378 -36.54 -23.06 30.49
CA ASN A 378 -36.41 -21.92 31.40
C ASN A 378 -36.87 -22.36 32.80
N LYS A 379 -35.93 -22.68 33.69
CA LYS A 379 -36.21 -23.18 35.04
C LYS A 379 -35.15 -22.70 36.02
N ASN A 380 -35.57 -22.30 37.22
CA ASN A 380 -34.68 -21.97 38.34
C ASN A 380 -33.56 -20.95 38.01
N GLY A 381 -33.85 -19.92 37.21
CA GLY A 381 -32.86 -18.92 36.81
C GLY A 381 -31.81 -19.41 35.80
N VAL A 382 -32.04 -20.57 35.20
CA VAL A 382 -31.26 -21.13 34.09
C VAL A 382 -32.14 -21.21 32.85
N GLN A 383 -31.64 -20.70 31.73
CA GLN A 383 -32.31 -20.77 30.44
C GLN A 383 -31.41 -21.46 29.43
N VAL A 384 -31.98 -22.38 28.65
CA VAL A 384 -31.29 -23.05 27.55
C VAL A 384 -31.89 -22.54 26.25
N ILE A 385 -31.06 -21.91 25.43
CA ILE A 385 -31.47 -21.23 24.20
C ILE A 385 -30.71 -21.83 23.04
N GLU A 386 -31.44 -22.24 22.03
CA GLU A 386 -30.89 -22.59 20.73
C GLU A 386 -30.81 -21.33 19.88
N CYS A 387 -29.66 -21.09 19.27
CA CYS A 387 -29.37 -19.96 18.39
C CYS A 387 -28.88 -20.49 17.04
N LYS A 388 -29.44 -19.98 15.95
CA LYS A 388 -28.99 -20.27 14.59
C LYS A 388 -28.85 -18.98 13.79
N ASP A 389 -27.93 -18.98 12.85
CA ASP A 389 -27.83 -17.95 11.83
C ASP A 389 -28.97 -18.16 10.82
N SER A 390 -29.81 -17.14 10.61
CA SER A 390 -30.91 -17.24 9.65
C SER A 390 -30.48 -16.96 8.21
N TYR A 391 -29.26 -16.46 8.01
CA TYR A 391 -28.72 -16.18 6.67
C TYR A 391 -27.98 -17.39 6.06
N ASP A 392 -27.84 -18.49 6.80
CA ASP A 392 -27.04 -19.64 6.38
C ASP A 392 -27.52 -20.20 5.03
N MET A 393 -26.78 -19.84 3.96
CA MET A 393 -27.10 -20.22 2.58
C MET A 393 -26.76 -21.69 2.31
N GLU A 394 -25.91 -22.29 3.12
CA GLU A 394 -25.66 -23.72 3.13
C GLU A 394 -26.42 -24.31 4.31
N ALA A 395 -27.38 -25.22 4.10
CA ALA A 395 -28.22 -25.79 5.17
C ALA A 395 -27.46 -26.69 6.19
N SER A 396 -26.20 -26.38 6.50
CA SER A 396 -25.23 -27.22 7.19
C SER A 396 -24.73 -26.69 8.53
N SER A 397 -24.96 -25.41 8.90
CA SER A 397 -24.60 -24.96 10.25
C SER A 397 -25.52 -25.61 11.30
N LYS A 398 -24.91 -26.40 12.18
CA LYS A 398 -25.61 -26.96 13.33
C LYS A 398 -25.92 -25.82 14.30
N PRO A 399 -27.15 -25.73 14.83
CA PRO A 399 -27.50 -24.67 15.77
C PRO A 399 -26.63 -24.78 17.04
N LEU A 400 -26.27 -23.63 17.58
CA LEU A 400 -25.56 -23.54 18.84
C LEU A 400 -26.56 -23.54 20.00
N GLN A 401 -26.24 -24.28 21.06
CA GLN A 401 -27.00 -24.26 22.30
C GLN A 401 -26.23 -23.46 23.35
N PHE A 402 -26.87 -22.41 23.86
CA PHE A 402 -26.38 -21.56 24.93
C PHE A 402 -27.09 -21.91 26.23
N THR A 403 -26.32 -22.21 27.27
CA THR A 403 -26.83 -22.29 28.64
C THR A 403 -26.57 -20.96 29.33
N MET A 404 -27.65 -20.27 29.67
CA MET A 404 -27.67 -18.94 30.29
C MET A 404 -28.02 -19.07 31.77
N ILE A 405 -27.30 -18.34 32.63
CA ILE A 405 -27.62 -18.28 34.06
C ILE A 405 -27.72 -16.84 34.52
N LYS A 406 -28.54 -16.58 35.54
CA LYS A 406 -28.64 -15.25 36.15
C LYS A 406 -27.67 -15.13 37.31
N GLN A 407 -26.68 -14.24 37.19
CA GLN A 407 -25.69 -13.94 38.23
C GLN A 407 -25.76 -12.47 38.60
N ASN A 408 -26.00 -12.15 39.87
CA ASN A 408 -26.16 -10.77 40.37
C ASN A 408 -27.21 -9.96 39.59
N GLY A 409 -28.31 -10.61 39.20
CA GLY A 409 -29.38 -9.98 38.45
C GLY A 409 -29.15 -9.87 36.93
N LEU A 410 -27.96 -10.22 36.42
CA LEU A 410 -27.59 -10.15 35.01
C LEU A 410 -27.55 -11.54 34.37
N TRP A 411 -28.00 -11.65 33.13
CA TRP A 411 -27.87 -12.89 32.36
C TRP A 411 -26.43 -13.07 31.88
N LYS A 412 -25.90 -14.29 31.99
CA LYS A 412 -24.55 -14.61 31.52
C LYS A 412 -24.51 -15.96 30.83
N ILE A 413 -23.61 -16.09 29.86
CA ILE A 413 -23.35 -17.36 29.19
C ILE A 413 -22.50 -18.24 30.10
N ASN A 414 -23.05 -19.39 30.45
CA ASN A 414 -22.38 -20.42 31.24
C ASN A 414 -21.69 -21.48 30.37
N LYS A 415 -22.31 -21.83 29.24
CA LYS A 415 -21.83 -22.89 28.34
C LYS A 415 -22.33 -22.69 26.93
N ILE A 416 -21.52 -23.05 25.94
CA ILE A 416 -21.86 -23.07 24.52
C ILE A 416 -21.54 -24.47 23.99
N GLU A 417 -22.48 -25.06 23.25
CA GLU A 417 -22.34 -26.41 22.68
C GLU A 417 -22.88 -26.46 21.26
N VAL A 418 -22.23 -27.28 20.42
CA VAL A 418 -22.78 -27.65 19.11
C VAL A 418 -23.79 -28.76 19.34
N LYS A 419 -25.00 -28.59 18.81
CA LYS A 419 -26.00 -29.66 18.88
C LYS A 419 -25.57 -30.83 17.98
N GLY A 420 -25.51 -32.03 18.55
CA GLY A 420 -25.19 -33.28 17.85
C GLY A 420 -26.12 -33.56 16.68
#